data_AF-A0A0B1NZC0-F1
#
_entry.id   AF-A0A0B1NZC0-F1
#
_cell.length_a   1.000
_cell.length_b   1.000
_cell.length_c   1.000
_cell.angle_alpha   90.00
_cell.angle_beta   90.00
_cell.angle_gamma   90.00
#
_symmetry.space_group_name_H-M   'P 1'
#
loop_
_entity.id
_entity.type
_entity.pdbx_description
1 polymer ?
#
loop_
_entity_poly.entity_id
_entity_poly.type
_entity_poly.pdbx_seq_one_letter_code
_entity_poly.pdbx_strand_id
1 'polypeptide(L)'
;MAFFAKAPRSSFRVFDKSGVMRTFKNQRSPEFCKRCDGHHPPKNCSREPSCGNCGSTMYSEDLCMAQTRCKNCGGTHRSDIKKSLARPTRFGLPPEEQLKTYRQAGEREYQAILRANAAEKMATIAEREGGNITSSQSSKITDAFPIESTVVDTMRL
;
A
#
# COMPACT_ATOMS: atom_id res chain seq x y z
N MET A 1 -4.74 2.45 -48.34
CA MET A 1 -4.92 1.20 -47.57
C MET A 1 -5.36 0.12 -48.55
N ALA A 2 -4.58 -0.95 -48.73
CA ALA A 2 -4.99 -2.07 -49.56
C ALA A 2 -5.88 -3.01 -48.73
N PHE A 3 -7.12 -3.21 -49.17
CA PHE A 3 -8.06 -4.10 -48.51
C PHE A 3 -8.10 -5.43 -49.26
N PHE A 4 -7.80 -6.52 -48.56
CA PHE A 4 -7.93 -7.86 -49.11
C PHE A 4 -9.32 -8.41 -48.81
N ALA A 5 -10.06 -8.83 -49.85
CA ALA A 5 -11.38 -9.43 -49.69
C ALA A 5 -11.35 -10.81 -49.00
N LYS A 6 -10.17 -11.45 -48.95
CA LYS A 6 -9.93 -12.74 -48.29
C LYS A 6 -8.62 -12.69 -47.51
N ALA A 7 -8.55 -13.47 -46.44
CA ALA A 7 -7.33 -13.58 -45.64
C ALA A 7 -6.15 -14.06 -46.53
N PRO A 8 -5.01 -13.35 -46.54
CA PRO A 8 -3.84 -13.77 -47.29
C PRO A 8 -3.29 -15.11 -46.81
N ARG A 9 -2.73 -15.91 -47.73
CA ARG A 9 -2.09 -17.18 -47.39
C ARG A 9 -0.83 -16.97 -46.53
N SER A 10 -0.44 -17.97 -45.75
CA SER A 10 0.74 -17.89 -44.86
C SER A 10 2.08 -17.64 -45.58
N SER A 11 2.14 -17.85 -46.89
CA SER A 11 3.28 -17.57 -47.77
C SER A 11 3.16 -16.24 -48.54
N PHE A 12 2.12 -15.45 -48.28
CA PHE A 12 1.87 -14.20 -49.00
C PHE A 12 3.03 -13.21 -48.81
N ARG A 13 3.42 -12.53 -49.89
CA ARG A 13 4.41 -11.45 -49.87
C ARG A 13 3.72 -10.18 -50.34
N VAL A 14 4.01 -9.06 -49.68
CA VAL A 14 3.43 -7.76 -50.07
C VAL A 14 4.05 -7.28 -51.39
N PHE A 15 5.36 -7.49 -51.53
CA PHE A 15 6.14 -7.29 -52.75
C PHE A 15 7.02 -8.52 -53.01
N ASP A 16 7.36 -8.80 -54.26
CA ASP A 16 8.11 -10.01 -54.63
C ASP A 16 9.46 -10.15 -53.90
N LYS A 17 10.15 -9.02 -53.69
CA LYS A 17 11.42 -8.95 -52.94
C LYS A 17 11.25 -8.83 -51.42
N SER A 18 10.02 -8.61 -50.93
CA SER A 18 9.75 -8.52 -49.49
C SER A 18 9.73 -9.90 -48.84
N GLY A 19 10.00 -9.94 -47.54
CA GLY A 19 9.82 -11.14 -46.73
C GLY A 19 8.36 -11.61 -46.73
N VAL A 20 8.14 -12.90 -46.47
CA VAL A 20 6.80 -13.46 -46.28
C VAL A 20 6.10 -12.72 -45.15
N MET A 21 4.88 -12.25 -45.42
CA MET A 21 4.03 -11.58 -44.45
C MET A 21 3.74 -12.55 -43.30
N ARG A 22 4.18 -12.17 -42.10
CA ARG A 22 3.89 -12.91 -40.87
C ARG A 22 2.68 -12.25 -40.21
N THR A 23 1.75 -13.08 -39.75
CA THR A 23 0.70 -12.60 -38.84
C THR A 23 1.37 -12.05 -37.58
N PHE A 24 1.06 -10.80 -37.23
CA PHE A 24 1.51 -10.23 -35.98
C PHE A 24 0.90 -11.02 -34.82
N LYS A 25 1.70 -11.86 -34.16
CA LYS A 25 1.29 -12.53 -32.93
C LYS A 25 1.54 -11.55 -31.79
N ASN A 26 0.46 -11.05 -31.20
CA ASN A 26 0.56 -10.26 -29.96
C ASN A 26 1.35 -11.08 -28.94
N GLN A 27 2.41 -10.49 -28.38
CA GLN A 27 3.08 -11.11 -27.23
C GLN A 27 2.05 -11.24 -26.10
N ARG A 28 1.99 -12.42 -25.49
CA ARG A 28 1.25 -12.60 -24.24
C ARG A 28 1.95 -11.75 -23.19
N SER A 29 1.21 -10.90 -22.49
CA SER A 29 1.75 -10.20 -21.32
C SER A 29 2.30 -11.23 -20.34
N PRO A 30 3.51 -11.04 -19.79
CA PRO A 30 4.07 -11.96 -18.81
C PRO A 30 3.09 -12.15 -17.64
N GLU A 31 2.98 -13.39 -17.20
CA GLU A 31 2.12 -13.76 -16.07
C GLU A 31 2.66 -13.17 -14.76
N PHE A 32 1.76 -12.91 -13.82
CA PHE A 32 2.14 -12.48 -12.48
C PHE A 32 2.47 -13.70 -11.62
N CYS A 33 3.69 -13.75 -11.10
CA CYS A 33 4.14 -14.81 -10.21
C CYS A 33 3.71 -14.48 -8.76
N LYS A 34 2.73 -15.22 -8.25
CA LYS A 34 2.24 -15.11 -6.86
C LYS A 34 3.28 -15.46 -5.79
N ARG A 35 4.38 -16.12 -6.18
CA ARG A 35 5.46 -16.49 -5.25
C ARG A 35 6.30 -15.26 -4.91
N CYS A 36 6.82 -14.54 -5.90
CA CYS A 36 7.80 -13.48 -5.69
C CYS A 36 7.33 -12.08 -6.08
N ASP A 37 6.03 -11.94 -6.39
CA ASP A 37 5.37 -10.71 -6.86
C ASP A 37 5.97 -10.11 -8.14
N GLY A 38 6.56 -10.97 -8.98
CA GLY A 38 7.25 -10.59 -10.21
C GLY A 38 6.45 -10.89 -11.47
N HIS A 39 6.84 -10.28 -12.59
CA HIS A 39 6.24 -10.52 -13.90
C HIS A 39 7.12 -11.47 -14.73
N HIS A 40 6.84 -12.76 -14.65
CA HIS A 40 7.48 -13.82 -15.42
C HIS A 40 6.66 -15.11 -15.34
N PRO A 41 6.89 -16.09 -16.23
CA PRO A 41 6.24 -17.39 -16.12
C PRO A 41 6.44 -18.01 -14.71
N PRO A 42 5.36 -18.36 -13.99
CA PRO A 42 5.46 -18.82 -12.61
C PRO A 42 6.04 -20.23 -12.48
N LYS A 43 5.95 -21.04 -13.55
CA LYS A 43 6.33 -22.46 -13.56
C LYS A 43 7.78 -22.73 -13.09
N ASN A 44 8.70 -21.82 -13.40
CA ASN A 44 10.14 -21.99 -13.13
C ASN A 44 10.66 -20.91 -12.18
N CYS A 45 9.81 -20.37 -11.30
CA CYS A 45 10.22 -19.35 -10.34
C CYS A 45 11.09 -19.97 -9.23
N SER A 46 12.39 -19.70 -9.27
CA SER A 46 13.36 -20.05 -8.21
C SER A 46 13.42 -19.01 -7.09
N ARG A 47 12.72 -17.87 -7.22
CA ARG A 47 12.74 -16.81 -6.23
C ARG A 47 11.99 -17.24 -4.97
N GLU A 48 12.48 -16.79 -3.83
CA GLU A 48 11.85 -17.02 -2.54
C GLU A 48 10.45 -16.38 -2.48
N PRO A 49 9.49 -17.00 -1.76
CA PRO A 49 8.21 -16.36 -1.49
C PRO A 49 8.39 -14.98 -0.84
N SER A 50 7.75 -13.95 -1.39
CA SER A 50 7.73 -12.62 -0.78
C SER A 50 6.34 -12.23 -0.32
N CYS A 51 6.29 -11.45 0.75
CA CYS A 51 5.07 -10.83 1.23
C CYS A 51 4.53 -9.83 0.20
N GLY A 52 3.26 -9.97 -0.20
CA GLY A 52 2.62 -9.07 -1.17
C GLY A 52 2.45 -7.62 -0.67
N ASN A 53 2.52 -7.40 0.64
CA ASN A 53 2.40 -6.08 1.26
C ASN A 53 3.73 -5.32 1.38
N CYS A 54 4.82 -5.97 1.77
CA CYS A 54 6.10 -5.28 2.03
C CYS A 54 7.30 -5.84 1.25
N GLY A 55 7.13 -6.95 0.54
CA GLY A 55 8.19 -7.62 -0.21
C GLY A 55 9.19 -8.43 0.63
N SER A 56 9.03 -8.47 1.96
CA SER A 56 9.87 -9.28 2.85
C SER A 56 9.71 -10.77 2.56
N THR A 57 10.79 -11.54 2.63
CA THR A 57 10.75 -13.01 2.55
C THR A 57 10.69 -13.67 3.93
N MET A 58 10.82 -12.90 5.00
CA MET A 58 10.97 -13.43 6.36
C MET A 58 9.67 -13.89 7.03
N TYR A 59 8.51 -13.42 6.55
CA TYR A 59 7.22 -13.71 7.18
C TYR A 59 6.12 -13.83 6.13
N SER A 60 5.06 -14.57 6.47
CA SER A 60 3.85 -14.68 5.67
C SER A 60 3.08 -13.36 5.66
N GLU A 61 2.23 -13.18 4.66
CA GLU A 61 1.41 -11.97 4.52
C GLU A 61 0.47 -11.73 5.70
N ASP A 62 0.00 -12.79 6.36
CA ASP A 62 -0.91 -12.72 7.50
C ASP A 62 -0.27 -12.08 8.75
N LEU A 63 1.06 -12.16 8.88
CA LEU A 63 1.81 -11.57 9.98
C LEU A 63 2.40 -10.19 9.64
N CYS A 64 2.14 -9.70 8.42
CA CYS A 64 2.70 -8.44 7.96
C CYS A 64 1.93 -7.25 8.54
N MET A 65 2.56 -6.52 9.45
CA MET A 65 2.02 -5.25 9.97
C MET A 65 2.51 -4.01 9.18
N ALA A 66 3.25 -4.22 8.10
CA ALA A 66 3.75 -3.11 7.29
C ALA A 66 2.65 -2.53 6.40
N GLN A 67 2.71 -1.22 6.15
CA GLN A 67 1.86 -0.56 5.18
C GLN A 67 2.07 -1.19 3.79
N THR A 68 0.97 -1.49 3.09
CA THR A 68 1.03 -2.05 1.74
C THR A 68 1.82 -1.15 0.80
N ARG A 69 2.79 -1.74 0.10
CA ARG A 69 3.68 -1.08 -0.84
C ARG A 69 3.92 -1.97 -2.06
N CYS A 70 3.63 -1.43 -3.23
CA CYS A 70 3.81 -2.11 -4.51
C CYS A 70 5.31 -2.28 -4.80
N LYS A 71 5.74 -3.50 -5.11
CA LYS A 71 7.15 -3.83 -5.42
C LYS A 71 7.61 -3.23 -6.76
N ASN A 72 6.66 -2.94 -7.65
CA ASN A 72 6.96 -2.47 -9.01
C ASN A 72 7.01 -0.94 -9.12
N CYS A 73 6.03 -0.24 -8.52
CA CYS A 73 5.93 1.23 -8.57
C CYS A 73 6.09 1.94 -7.22
N GLY A 74 6.17 1.23 -6.09
CA GLY A 74 6.31 1.84 -4.76
C GLY A 74 5.03 2.47 -4.19
N GLY A 75 3.91 2.47 -4.92
CA GLY A 75 2.63 3.02 -4.45
C GLY A 75 1.92 2.15 -3.40
N THR A 76 0.81 2.63 -2.88
CA THR A 76 0.14 2.11 -1.66
C THR A 76 -0.74 0.88 -1.87
N HIS A 77 -0.49 0.14 -2.94
CA HIS A 77 -1.30 -0.97 -3.40
C HIS A 77 -0.44 -2.23 -3.59
N ARG A 78 -1.06 -3.42 -3.61
CA ARG A 78 -0.36 -4.69 -3.86
C ARG A 78 0.09 -4.83 -5.32
N SER A 79 1.18 -5.55 -5.53
CA SER A 79 1.81 -5.71 -6.85
C SER A 79 0.96 -6.46 -7.88
N ASP A 80 -0.01 -7.26 -7.43
CA ASP A 80 -0.93 -8.05 -8.25
C ASP A 80 -2.11 -7.22 -8.81
N ILE A 81 -2.30 -5.99 -8.31
CA ILE A 81 -3.39 -5.12 -8.74
C ILE A 81 -3.19 -4.70 -10.19
N LYS A 82 -4.21 -5.01 -11.01
CA LYS A 82 -4.22 -4.72 -12.45
C LYS A 82 -4.05 -3.24 -12.81
N LYS A 83 -4.34 -2.34 -11.87
CA LYS A 83 -4.26 -0.88 -12.03
C LYS A 83 -2.83 -0.32 -11.91
N SER A 84 -1.84 -1.13 -11.53
CA SER A 84 -0.47 -0.66 -11.42
C SER A 84 0.08 -0.23 -12.78
N LEU A 85 0.57 1.01 -12.86
CA LEU A 85 1.16 1.56 -14.10
C LEU A 85 2.50 0.91 -14.46
N ALA A 86 3.20 0.33 -13.47
CA ALA A 86 4.44 -0.41 -13.70
C ALA A 86 4.20 -1.84 -14.22
N ARG A 87 2.93 -2.25 -14.38
CA ARG A 87 2.57 -3.58 -14.88
C ARG A 87 2.94 -3.71 -16.36
N PRO A 88 3.76 -4.70 -16.77
CA PRO A 88 3.96 -5.00 -18.18
C PRO A 88 2.63 -5.24 -18.90
N THR A 89 2.54 -4.64 -20.08
CA THR A 89 1.38 -4.73 -20.96
C THR A 89 1.65 -5.74 -22.07
N ARG A 90 0.67 -5.93 -22.96
CA ARG A 90 0.85 -6.70 -24.21
C ARG A 90 1.95 -6.15 -25.13
N PHE A 91 2.33 -4.88 -24.92
CA PHE A 91 3.38 -4.20 -25.68
C PHE A 91 4.76 -4.32 -25.01
N GLY A 92 4.86 -5.04 -23.89
CA GLY A 92 6.08 -5.21 -23.12
C GLY A 92 6.07 -4.41 -21.81
N LEU A 93 7.25 -4.34 -21.19
CA LEU A 93 7.49 -3.53 -20.00
C LEU A 93 7.43 -2.03 -20.35
N PRO A 94 6.94 -1.17 -19.45
CA PRO A 94 7.07 0.26 -19.62
C PRO A 94 8.54 0.67 -19.78
N PRO A 95 8.85 1.72 -20.58
CA PRO A 95 10.19 2.27 -20.70
C PRO A 95 10.77 2.68 -19.34
N GLU A 96 12.11 2.64 -19.22
CA GLU A 96 12.79 2.96 -17.96
C GLU A 96 12.43 4.37 -17.43
N GLU A 97 12.31 5.35 -18.32
CA GLU A 97 11.91 6.72 -17.98
C GLU A 97 10.51 6.77 -17.34
N GLN A 98 9.55 6.04 -17.91
CA GLN A 98 8.20 5.94 -17.34
C GLN A 98 8.22 5.22 -15.99
N LEU A 99 9.01 4.16 -15.86
CA LEU A 99 9.17 3.45 -14.58
C LEU A 99 9.75 4.37 -13.50
N LYS A 100 10.69 5.25 -13.83
CA LYS A 100 11.23 6.26 -12.90
C LYS A 100 10.11 7.21 -12.43
N THR A 101 9.32 7.74 -13.35
CA THR A 101 8.18 8.61 -13.01
C THR A 101 7.16 7.88 -12.14
N TYR A 102 6.80 6.64 -12.45
CA TYR A 102 5.87 5.85 -11.66
C TYR A 102 6.39 5.56 -10.25
N ARG A 103 7.68 5.25 -10.12
CA ARG A 103 8.33 5.05 -8.81
C ARG A 103 8.34 6.32 -7.98
N GLN A 104 8.64 7.46 -8.60
CA GLN A 104 8.61 8.75 -7.92
C GLN A 104 7.21 9.13 -7.44
N ALA A 105 6.19 8.91 -8.28
CA ALA A 105 4.80 9.15 -7.91
C ALA A 105 4.34 8.21 -6.78
N GLY A 106 4.62 6.90 -6.92
CA GLY A 106 4.27 5.90 -5.92
C GLY A 106 4.94 6.14 -4.57
N GLU A 107 6.23 6.53 -4.57
CA GLU A 107 6.94 6.91 -3.34
C GLU A 107 6.28 8.11 -2.65
N ARG A 108 5.89 9.13 -3.42
CA ARG A 108 5.20 10.31 -2.88
C ARG A 108 3.86 9.94 -2.23
N GLU A 109 3.07 9.09 -2.89
CA GLU A 109 1.81 8.58 -2.36
C GLU A 109 2.03 7.80 -1.06
N TYR A 110 3.02 6.91 -1.05
CA TYR A 110 3.36 6.10 0.11
C TYR A 110 3.78 6.98 1.29
N GLN A 111 4.65 7.96 1.06
CA GLN A 111 5.05 8.91 2.10
C GLN A 111 3.89 9.76 2.63
N ALA A 112 2.95 10.16 1.77
CA ALA A 112 1.77 10.91 2.20
C ALA A 112 0.90 10.10 3.16
N ILE A 113 0.68 8.81 2.88
CA ILE A 113 -0.04 7.92 3.79
C ILE A 113 0.72 7.74 5.11
N LEU A 114 2.04 7.53 5.06
CA LEU A 114 2.83 7.42 6.29
C LEU A 114 2.72 8.67 7.17
N ARG A 115 2.72 9.86 6.56
CA ARG A 115 2.52 11.13 7.27
C ARG A 115 1.10 11.25 7.85
N ALA A 116 0.08 10.88 7.07
CA ALA A 116 -1.31 10.88 7.54
C ALA A 116 -1.49 9.94 8.74
N ASN A 117 -1.04 8.70 8.62
CA ASN A 117 -1.09 7.72 9.71
C ASN A 117 -0.33 8.18 10.96
N ALA A 118 0.80 8.88 10.78
CA ALA A 118 1.54 9.46 11.91
C ALA A 118 0.75 10.60 12.58
N ALA A 119 0.16 11.50 11.78
CA ALA A 119 -0.67 12.59 12.29
C ALA A 119 -1.92 12.07 13.02
N GLU A 120 -2.59 11.05 12.48
CA GLU A 120 -3.73 10.38 13.12
C GLU A 120 -3.31 9.78 14.48
N LYS A 121 -2.17 9.08 14.55
CA LYS A 121 -1.65 8.57 15.82
C LYS A 121 -1.39 9.68 16.82
N MET A 122 -0.78 10.80 16.39
CA MET A 122 -0.55 11.94 17.28
C MET A 122 -1.86 12.58 17.77
N ALA A 123 -2.87 12.70 16.91
CA ALA A 123 -4.18 13.20 17.29
C ALA A 123 -4.85 12.30 18.34
N THR A 124 -4.83 10.97 18.14
CA THR A 124 -5.41 10.02 19.12
C THR A 124 -4.70 10.07 20.48
N ILE A 125 -3.39 10.33 20.50
CA ILE A 125 -2.63 10.51 21.74
C ILE A 125 -3.06 11.81 22.43
N ALA A 126 -3.13 12.93 21.70
CA ALA A 126 -3.54 14.23 22.23
C ALA A 126 -4.97 14.21 22.80
N GLU A 127 -5.91 13.53 22.14
CA GLU A 127 -7.28 13.35 22.63
C GLU A 127 -7.34 12.54 23.94
N ARG A 128 -6.54 11.47 24.04
CA ARG A 128 -6.45 10.65 25.27
C ARG A 128 -5.84 11.44 26.43
N GLU A 129 -4.85 12.28 26.17
CA GLU A 129 -4.22 13.13 27.17
C GLU A 129 -5.15 14.28 27.60
N GLY A 130 -5.91 14.88 26.67
CA GLY A 130 -6.89 15.92 26.96
C GLY A 130 -8.11 15.43 27.77
N GLY A 131 -8.58 14.20 27.52
CA GLY A 131 -9.71 13.60 28.24
C GLY A 131 -9.38 13.19 29.69
N ASN A 132 -8.11 12.88 29.99
CA ASN A 132 -7.68 12.57 31.36
C ASN A 132 -7.66 13.78 32.30
N ILE A 133 -7.60 15.01 31.76
CA ILE A 133 -7.59 16.24 32.56
C ILE A 133 -9.02 16.62 33.02
N THR A 134 -10.06 16.21 32.30
CA THR A 134 -11.47 16.56 32.62
C THR A 134 -12.19 15.57 33.55
N SER A 135 -11.65 14.36 33.77
CA SER A 135 -12.30 13.33 34.61
C SER A 135 -11.98 13.43 36.12
N SER A 136 -11.14 14.38 36.56
CA SER A 136 -10.65 14.44 37.95
C SER A 136 -11.30 15.50 38.84
N GLN A 137 -12.37 16.18 38.41
CA GLN A 137 -13.09 17.13 39.26
C GLN A 137 -14.61 16.91 39.24
N SER A 138 -15.07 15.79 39.80
CA SER A 138 -16.39 15.76 40.44
C SER A 138 -16.44 14.65 41.49
N SER A 139 -16.14 15.00 42.74
CA SER A 139 -16.70 14.28 43.88
C SER A 139 -17.19 15.30 44.90
N LYS A 140 -18.50 15.28 45.10
CA LYS A 140 -19.25 16.00 46.13
C LYS A 140 -18.62 15.77 47.50
N ILE A 141 -18.37 16.84 48.24
CA ILE A 141 -18.26 16.77 49.69
C ILE A 141 -19.67 17.01 50.24
N THR A 142 -20.31 15.95 50.72
CA THR A 142 -21.52 16.00 51.54
C THR A 142 -21.17 15.62 52.97
N ASP A 143 -21.51 16.54 53.87
CA ASP A 143 -22.04 16.38 55.22
C ASP A 143 -21.19 15.71 56.29
N ALA A 144 -20.79 16.51 57.30
CA ALA A 144 -20.81 16.08 58.70
C ALA A 144 -20.80 17.30 59.65
N PHE A 145 -21.92 17.50 60.33
CA PHE A 145 -22.05 18.13 61.67
C PHE A 145 -23.32 17.53 62.30
N PRO A 146 -23.60 17.62 63.62
CA PRO A 146 -22.78 18.16 64.73
C PRO A 146 -22.78 17.24 65.98
N ILE A 147 -21.94 17.52 66.99
CA ILE A 147 -22.35 17.47 68.41
C ILE A 147 -21.62 18.58 69.18
N GLU A 148 -22.39 19.45 69.83
CA GLU A 148 -21.95 20.49 70.78
C GLU A 148 -21.82 19.95 72.23
N SER A 149 -20.92 20.54 73.03
CA SER A 149 -21.14 21.09 74.39
C SER A 149 -19.78 21.50 75.00
N THR A 150 -19.38 22.79 75.13
CA THR A 150 -19.60 23.73 76.28
C THR A 150 -18.95 23.23 77.60
N VAL A 151 -18.13 23.92 78.43
CA VAL A 151 -17.68 25.31 78.69
C VAL A 151 -16.39 25.27 79.58
N VAL A 152 -15.72 26.43 79.76
CA VAL A 152 -14.86 26.91 80.90
C VAL A 152 -13.35 26.73 80.66
N ASP A 153 -12.61 27.75 80.21
CA ASP A 153 -12.12 28.97 80.87
C ASP A 153 -11.13 28.73 82.03
N THR A 154 -9.86 29.14 81.86
CA THR A 154 -9.09 30.00 82.79
C THR A 154 -7.58 29.98 82.49
N MET A 155 -6.96 31.15 82.71
CA MET A 155 -5.57 31.52 82.42
C MET A 155 -4.51 31.05 83.44
N ARG A 156 -3.23 31.28 83.05
CA ARG A 156 -1.97 31.38 83.85
C ARG A 156 -1.30 30.04 84.20
N LEU A 157 0.02 29.86 84.10
CA LEU A 157 1.20 30.74 84.24
C LEU A 157 2.23 30.48 83.13
#